data_AF-A0A7J4IIM2-F1
#
_entry.id   AF-A0A7J4IIM2-F1
#
_cell.length_a   1.000
_cell.length_b   1.000
_cell.length_c   1.000
_cell.angle_alpha   90.00
_cell.angle_beta   90.00
_cell.angle_gamma   90.00
#
_symmetry.space_group_name_H-M   'P 1'
#
loop_
_entity.id
_entity.type
_entity.pdbx_description
1 polymer ?
#
loop_
_entity_poly.entity_id
_entity_poly.type
_entity_poly.pdbx_seq_one_letter_code
_entity_poly.pdbx_strand_id
1 'polypeptide(L)'
;MIVIAPRDASPADRAGADTVCDGKTDVAVLAKAFAVPDREVMLTAGTFNANAGFNAAGNRYLLPAEGVTVRGAGPGLTRLMAASEPCRISVDAPGVTLANFGGFGYVGLQATADRFTCEDVY
;
A
#
# COMPACT_ATOMS: atom_id res chain seq x y z
N MET A 1 2.46 4.89 -14.30
CA MET A 1 2.29 3.70 -13.45
C MET A 1 3.65 3.29 -12.88
N ILE A 2 3.70 2.85 -11.63
CA ILE A 2 4.87 2.19 -11.02
C ILE A 2 4.44 0.85 -10.45
N VAL A 3 5.25 -0.19 -10.64
CA VAL A 3 5.03 -1.55 -10.13
C VAL A 3 5.94 -1.79 -8.94
N ILE A 4 5.35 -2.16 -7.80
CA ILE A 4 6.07 -2.46 -6.57
C ILE A 4 5.79 -3.92 -6.22
N ALA A 5 6.86 -4.68 -6.00
CA ALA A 5 6.76 -6.05 -5.53
C ALA A 5 7.19 -6.17 -4.07
N PRO A 6 6.47 -6.93 -3.23
CA PRO A 6 6.96 -7.31 -1.91
C PRO A 6 8.13 -8.31 -2.02
N ARG A 7 8.87 -8.48 -0.93
CA ARG A 7 10.05 -9.37 -0.89
C ARG A 7 9.70 -10.83 -1.23
N ASP A 8 8.53 -11.28 -0.79
CA ASP A 8 8.00 -12.64 -0.93
C ASP A 8 7.27 -12.89 -2.26
N ALA A 9 7.24 -11.88 -3.15
CA ALA A 9 6.68 -12.04 -4.49
C ALA A 9 7.42 -13.09 -5.33
N SER A 10 6.75 -13.57 -6.37
CA SER A 10 7.33 -14.54 -7.31
C SER A 10 8.59 -13.96 -7.99
N PRO A 11 9.52 -14.82 -8.45
CA PRO A 11 10.70 -14.34 -9.18
C PRO A 11 10.35 -13.50 -10.42
N ALA A 12 9.27 -13.84 -11.12
CA ALA A 12 8.80 -13.10 -12.29
C ALA A 12 8.28 -11.71 -11.90
N ASP A 13 7.47 -11.60 -10.84
CA ASP A 13 6.95 -10.32 -10.36
C ASP A 13 8.07 -9.39 -9.90
N ARG A 14 9.08 -9.92 -9.20
CA ARG A 14 10.24 -9.12 -8.77
C ARG A 14 11.08 -8.65 -9.94
N ALA A 15 11.24 -9.46 -10.99
CA ALA A 15 11.98 -9.08 -12.19
C ALA A 15 11.25 -8.01 -13.02
N GLY A 16 9.91 -7.99 -12.97
CA GLY A 16 9.07 -7.01 -13.66
C GLY A 16 8.73 -5.76 -12.86
N ALA A 17 9.12 -5.67 -11.58
CA ALA A 17 8.81 -4.54 -10.72
C ALA A 17 9.83 -3.40 -10.88
N ASP A 18 9.35 -2.16 -10.86
CA ASP A 18 10.19 -0.97 -10.79
C ASP A 18 10.90 -0.86 -9.44
N THR A 19 10.29 -1.42 -8.38
CA THR A 19 10.85 -1.45 -7.04
C THR A 19 10.47 -2.73 -6.32
N VAL A 20 11.44 -3.36 -5.68
CA VAL A 20 11.22 -4.54 -4.83
C VAL A 20 11.47 -4.15 -3.38
N CYS A 21 10.46 -4.34 -2.54
CA CYS A 21 10.57 -4.14 -1.10
C CYS A 21 11.49 -5.19 -0.47
N ASP A 22 12.19 -4.80 0.59
CA ASP A 22 13.17 -5.64 1.29
C ASP A 22 12.61 -6.28 2.58
N GLY A 23 11.39 -5.92 2.97
CA GLY A 23 10.75 -6.34 4.21
C GLY A 23 11.23 -5.54 5.43
N LYS A 24 12.07 -4.52 5.26
CA LYS A 24 12.64 -3.66 6.33
C LYS A 24 12.28 -2.19 6.16
N THR A 25 12.04 -1.74 4.94
CA THR A 25 11.77 -0.34 4.59
C THR A 25 10.52 -0.16 3.72
N ASP A 26 9.66 -1.17 3.65
CA ASP A 26 8.45 -1.19 2.80
C ASP A 26 7.57 0.05 3.02
N VAL A 27 7.43 0.53 4.26
CA VAL A 27 6.65 1.74 4.56
C VAL A 27 7.23 2.97 3.85
N ALA A 28 8.56 3.12 3.82
CA ALA A 28 9.21 4.23 3.14
C ALA A 28 9.02 4.15 1.62
N VAL A 29 9.13 2.95 1.06
CA VAL A 29 8.92 2.68 -0.37
C VAL A 29 7.49 3.03 -0.79
N LEU A 30 6.50 2.50 -0.07
CA LEU A 30 5.08 2.73 -0.34
C LEU A 30 4.72 4.21 -0.14
N ALA A 31 5.15 4.83 0.95
CA ALA A 31 4.89 6.25 1.21
C ALA A 31 5.45 7.15 0.10
N LYS A 32 6.67 6.88 -0.36
CA LYS A 32 7.28 7.62 -1.46
C LYS A 32 6.52 7.45 -2.78
N ALA A 33 6.03 6.24 -3.06
CA ALA A 33 5.24 5.98 -4.26
C ALA A 33 3.88 6.68 -4.21
N PHE A 34 3.23 6.68 -3.06
CA PHE A 34 1.90 7.25 -2.84
C PHE A 34 1.92 8.79 -2.80
N ALA A 35 3.05 9.40 -2.42
CA ALA A 35 3.16 10.86 -2.29
C ALA A 35 3.27 11.62 -3.64
N VAL A 36 3.13 10.96 -4.79
CA VAL A 36 3.22 11.64 -6.10
C VAL A 36 1.82 11.76 -6.72
N PRO A 37 1.34 13.00 -6.99
CA PRO A 37 0.02 13.23 -7.57
C PRO A 37 -0.25 12.48 -8.88
N ASP A 38 -1.51 12.12 -9.11
CA ASP A 38 -2.04 11.44 -10.31
C ASP A 38 -1.32 10.13 -10.67
N ARG A 39 -0.57 9.56 -9.72
CA ARG A 39 0.21 8.36 -9.96
C ARG A 39 -0.64 7.11 -9.81
N GLU A 40 -0.51 6.24 -10.79
CA GLU A 40 -0.94 4.85 -10.66
C GLU A 40 0.16 3.98 -10.06
N VAL A 41 -0.16 3.23 -9.01
CA VAL A 41 0.71 2.30 -8.30
C VAL A 41 0.09 0.91 -8.35
N MET A 42 0.83 -0.05 -8.92
CA MET A 42 0.47 -1.46 -8.94
C MET A 42 1.30 -2.20 -7.89
N LEU A 43 0.62 -2.88 -6.98
CA LEU A 43 1.20 -3.76 -6.00
C LEU A 43 1.05 -5.21 -6.48
N THR A 44 2.16 -5.92 -6.68
CA THR A 44 2.09 -7.32 -7.12
C THR A 44 1.54 -8.22 -6.01
N ALA A 45 1.33 -9.51 -6.33
CA ALA A 45 0.97 -10.50 -5.31
C ALA A 45 2.10 -10.67 -4.28
N GLY A 46 1.71 -10.94 -3.03
CA GLY A 46 2.58 -11.13 -1.87
C GLY A 46 2.22 -10.21 -0.69
N THR A 47 3.15 -10.12 0.26
CA THR A 47 2.95 -9.45 1.55
C THR A 47 3.88 -8.26 1.72
N PHE A 48 3.30 -7.07 1.73
CA PHE A 48 3.98 -5.84 2.09
C PHE A 48 3.97 -5.66 3.61
N ASN A 49 5.14 -5.47 4.21
CA ASN A 49 5.22 -5.30 5.65
C ASN A 49 4.92 -3.84 6.04
N ALA A 50 3.70 -3.57 6.45
CA ALA A 50 3.24 -2.26 6.88
C ALA A 50 3.81 -1.83 8.26
N ASN A 51 4.65 -2.66 8.90
CA ASN A 51 5.45 -2.29 10.08
C ASN A 51 6.95 -2.20 9.79
N ALA A 52 7.38 -2.45 8.54
CA ALA A 52 8.77 -2.38 8.11
C ALA A 52 9.21 -0.94 7.85
N GLY A 53 9.90 -0.38 8.83
CA GLY A 53 10.45 0.97 8.77
C GLY A 53 9.40 2.05 9.03
N PHE A 54 9.72 3.25 8.54
CA PHE A 54 8.94 4.47 8.73
C PHE A 54 8.96 5.29 7.45
N ASN A 55 7.96 6.14 7.26
CA ASN A 55 7.99 7.16 6.22
C ASN A 55 8.96 8.30 6.59
N ALA A 56 9.08 9.30 5.71
CA ALA A 56 9.96 10.46 5.95
C ALA A 56 9.58 11.31 7.18
N ALA A 57 8.33 11.22 7.65
CA ALA A 57 7.84 11.89 8.85
C ALA A 57 8.03 11.06 10.14
N GLY A 58 8.73 9.91 10.06
CA GLY A 58 9.02 9.06 11.22
C GLY A 58 7.83 8.25 11.73
N ASN A 59 6.78 8.09 10.93
CA ASN A 59 5.58 7.34 11.31
C ASN A 59 5.17 6.31 10.24
N ARG A 60 4.12 5.54 10.51
CA ARG A 60 3.60 4.48 9.61
C ARG A 60 2.28 4.89 8.96
N TYR A 61 2.24 6.14 8.49
CA TYR A 61 1.11 6.69 7.77
C TYR A 61 1.45 6.73 6.28
N LEU A 62 0.57 6.13 5.49
CA LEU A 62 0.58 6.19 4.04
C LEU A 62 -0.41 7.28 3.63
N LEU A 63 0.11 8.32 2.98
CA LEU A 63 -0.63 9.50 2.57
C LEU A 63 -0.57 9.61 1.03
N PRO A 64 -1.42 8.86 0.31
CA PRO A 64 -1.69 9.10 -1.10
C PRO A 64 -1.93 10.58 -1.40
N ALA A 65 -1.20 11.11 -2.39
CA ALA A 65 -1.47 12.42 -2.95
C ALA A 65 -2.77 12.43 -3.77
N GLU A 66 -3.22 13.61 -4.16
CA GLU A 66 -4.39 13.79 -5.02
C GLU A 66 -4.29 12.96 -6.30
N GLY A 67 -5.42 12.35 -6.71
CA GLY A 67 -5.53 11.55 -7.94
C GLY A 67 -4.79 10.20 -7.92
N VAL A 68 -4.16 9.82 -6.80
CA VAL A 68 -3.38 8.58 -6.72
C VAL A 68 -4.28 7.36 -6.76
N THR A 69 -3.93 6.41 -7.62
CA THR A 69 -4.61 5.11 -7.72
C THR A 69 -3.65 4.01 -7.28
N VAL A 70 -4.00 3.27 -6.24
CA VAL A 70 -3.26 2.09 -5.77
C VAL A 70 -4.09 0.85 -6.04
N ARG A 71 -3.52 -0.10 -6.80
CA ARG A 71 -4.17 -1.36 -7.17
C ARG A 71 -3.30 -2.54 -6.79
N GLY A 72 -3.88 -3.56 -6.17
CA GLY A 72 -3.23 -4.85 -5.99
C GLY A 72 -3.62 -5.86 -7.06
N ALA A 73 -3.00 -7.04 -7.00
CA ALA A 73 -3.32 -8.18 -7.86
C ALA A 73 -4.63 -8.89 -7.47
N GLY A 74 -5.17 -8.61 -6.29
CA GLY A 74 -6.42 -9.17 -5.75
C GLY A 74 -6.43 -9.13 -4.21
N PRO A 75 -7.60 -9.03 -3.55
CA PRO A 75 -7.69 -8.86 -2.10
C PRO A 75 -7.08 -10.02 -1.29
N GLY A 76 -7.12 -11.25 -1.83
CA GLY A 76 -6.46 -12.41 -1.22
C GLY A 76 -4.99 -12.59 -1.63
N LEU A 77 -4.55 -11.90 -2.68
CA LEU A 77 -3.25 -12.08 -3.35
C LEU A 77 -2.24 -11.00 -2.95
N THR A 78 -2.68 -9.77 -2.75
CA THR A 78 -1.85 -8.64 -2.31
C THR A 78 -2.29 -8.21 -0.92
N ARG A 79 -1.36 -8.24 0.05
CA ARG A 79 -1.66 -7.94 1.46
C ARG A 79 -0.72 -6.89 2.02
N LEU A 80 -1.27 -5.91 2.72
CA LEU A 80 -0.53 -5.04 3.63
C LEU A 80 -0.65 -5.62 5.04
N MET A 81 0.47 -5.98 5.66
CA MET A 81 0.49 -6.64 6.96
C MET A 81 1.09 -5.74 8.04
N ALA A 82 0.30 -5.39 9.06
CA ALA A 82 0.75 -4.70 10.26
C ALA A 82 0.60 -5.63 11.46
N ALA A 83 1.65 -6.38 11.80
CA ALA A 83 1.58 -7.44 12.81
C ALA A 83 1.54 -6.93 14.26
N SER A 84 2.17 -5.80 14.55
CA SER A 84 2.41 -5.36 15.94
C SER A 84 2.01 -3.91 16.21
N GLU A 85 2.08 -3.04 15.21
CA GLU A 85 1.86 -1.59 15.37
C GLU A 85 0.87 -1.09 14.32
N PRO A 86 0.04 -0.08 14.62
CA PRO A 86 -0.87 0.48 13.63
C PRO A 86 -0.14 1.04 12.41
N CYS A 87 -0.65 0.71 11.22
CA CYS A 87 -0.34 1.39 9.97
C CYS A 87 -1.64 1.94 9.40
N ARG A 88 -1.64 3.22 9.02
CA ARG A 88 -2.85 3.88 8.50
C ARG A 88 -2.63 4.37 7.09
N ILE A 89 -3.63 4.18 6.24
CA ILE A 89 -3.69 4.82 4.92
C ILE A 89 -4.76 5.90 5.01
N SER A 90 -4.39 7.16 4.80
CA SER A 90 -5.36 8.26 4.74
C SER A 90 -5.76 8.55 3.30
N VAL A 91 -7.06 8.58 3.04
CA VAL A 91 -7.63 8.83 1.71
C VAL A 91 -8.33 10.19 1.66
N ASP A 92 -7.84 11.15 2.44
CA ASP A 92 -8.44 12.47 2.58
C ASP A 92 -8.21 13.36 1.34
N ALA A 93 -7.18 13.05 0.53
CA ALA A 93 -6.92 13.75 -0.72
C ALA A 93 -7.97 13.35 -1.79
N PRO A 94 -8.47 14.31 -2.59
CA PRO A 94 -9.46 14.02 -3.63
C PRO A 94 -8.89 13.09 -4.70
N GLY A 95 -9.77 12.27 -5.30
CA GLY A 95 -9.39 11.38 -6.41
C GLY A 95 -8.54 10.17 -6.02
N VAL A 96 -8.28 9.94 -4.73
CA VAL A 96 -7.56 8.74 -4.28
C VAL A 96 -8.42 7.50 -4.47
N THR A 97 -7.86 6.49 -5.13
CA THR A 97 -8.50 5.20 -5.38
C THR A 97 -7.65 4.06 -4.82
N LEU A 98 -8.21 3.23 -3.95
CA LEU A 98 -7.59 2.00 -3.45
C LEU A 98 -8.41 0.80 -3.92
N ALA A 99 -7.80 -0.20 -4.55
CA ALA A 99 -8.53 -1.37 -5.05
C ALA A 99 -7.69 -2.65 -5.06
N ASN A 100 -8.33 -3.81 -4.97
CA ASN A 100 -7.73 -5.13 -5.21
C ASN A 100 -6.54 -5.51 -4.31
N PHE A 101 -6.49 -5.03 -3.06
CA PHE A 101 -5.57 -5.54 -2.04
C PHE A 101 -6.26 -5.53 -0.67
N GLY A 102 -5.76 -6.37 0.25
CA GLY A 102 -6.27 -6.46 1.61
C GLY A 102 -5.31 -5.86 2.64
N GLY A 103 -5.86 -5.42 3.77
CA GLY A 103 -5.10 -5.17 5.00
C GLY A 103 -5.19 -6.36 5.94
N PHE A 104 -4.13 -6.65 6.69
CA PHE A 104 -4.11 -7.69 7.72
C PHE A 104 -3.44 -7.17 9.01
N GLY A 105 -4.04 -7.50 10.15
CA GLY A 105 -3.61 -7.02 11.46
C GLY A 105 -4.04 -5.57 11.71
N TYR A 106 -3.14 -4.72 12.20
CA TYR A 106 -3.43 -3.33 12.58
C TYR A 106 -3.36 -2.35 11.40
N VAL A 107 -3.79 -2.77 10.20
CA VAL A 107 -3.92 -1.89 9.05
C VAL A 107 -5.30 -1.23 9.07
N GLY A 108 -5.33 0.10 9.06
CA GLY A 108 -6.57 0.86 9.04
C GLY A 108 -6.63 1.83 7.87
N LEU A 109 -7.83 2.04 7.33
CA LEU A 109 -8.12 3.18 6.48
C LEU A 109 -8.61 4.34 7.36
N GLN A 110 -8.06 5.52 7.12
CA GLN A 110 -8.54 6.77 7.69
C GLN A 110 -9.16 7.58 6.56
N ALA A 111 -10.49 7.65 6.56
CA ALA A 111 -11.24 8.55 5.69
C ALA A 111 -11.97 9.55 6.58
N THR A 112 -11.69 10.84 6.42
CA THR A 112 -12.53 11.91 6.97
C THR A 112 -13.67 12.33 6.02
N ALA A 113 -13.83 11.62 4.89
CA ALA A 113 -14.85 11.88 3.87
C ALA A 113 -15.88 10.74 3.74
N ASP A 114 -17.15 11.13 3.53
CA ASP A 114 -18.39 10.36 3.73
C ASP A 114 -18.67 9.14 2.82
N ARG A 115 -17.72 8.68 2.00
CA ARG A 115 -17.94 7.48 1.18
C ARG A 115 -16.65 6.70 0.95
N PHE A 116 -16.49 5.58 1.65
CA PHE A 116 -15.69 4.48 1.14
C PHE A 116 -16.34 3.13 1.44
N THR A 117 -16.37 2.26 0.44
CA THR A 117 -16.80 0.87 0.55
C THR A 117 -15.53 0.01 0.52
N CYS A 118 -15.12 -0.49 1.69
CA CYS A 118 -14.20 -1.62 1.76
C CYS A 118 -15.05 -2.87 1.96
N GLU A 119 -15.13 -3.73 0.95
CA GLU A 119 -15.69 -5.06 1.14
C GLU A 119 -14.63 -5.93 1.81
N ASP A 120 -14.90 -6.35 3.04
CA ASP A 120 -14.20 -7.47 3.67
C ASP A 120 -14.50 -8.73 2.84
N VAL A 121 -13.47 -9.29 2.21
CA VAL A 121 -13.56 -10.61 1.57
C VAL A 121 -13.17 -11.64 2.62
N TYR A 122 -14.18 -12.30 3.19
CA TYR A 122 -14.06 -13.44 4.12
C TYR A 122 -13.51 -14.70 3.44
#